data_AF-A0A7Z9KK63-F1
#
_entry.id   AF-A0A7Z9KK63-F1
#
_cell.length_a   1.000
_cell.length_b   1.000
_cell.length_c   1.000
_cell.angle_alpha   90.00
_cell.angle_beta   90.00
_cell.angle_gamma   90.00
#
_symmetry.space_group_name_H-M   'P 1'
#
loop_
_entity.id
_entity.type
_entity.pdbx_description
1 polymer ?
#
loop_
_entity_poly.entity_id
_entity_poly.type
_entity_poly.pdbx_seq_one_letter_code
_entity_poly.pdbx_strand_id
1 'polypeptide(L)'
;MRSIVKRYAKLLLISGTALIFSGSAFAGKTHLTMGMVLEPPHLDPTAGAAAAIDEVVYANVFEGLTRINQNAEVLPALAESWNISADGLTYTFSLRQGVKFHDGAGFDSSDVVFSLDRARSENSTNAQKALFSAITAVKAQGANTVVVTLKSPTGNFLFNMGWGDAVIVDSASAGSNK
;
A
#
# COMPACT_ATOMS: atom_id res chain seq x y z
N MET A 1 -68.24 27.85 -14.64
CA MET A 1 -67.22 26.89 -15.13
C MET A 1 -65.93 27.54 -15.69
N ARG A 2 -65.49 28.73 -15.23
CA ARG A 2 -64.26 29.39 -15.74
C ARG A 2 -63.33 30.01 -14.69
N SER A 3 -63.64 29.94 -13.39
CA SER A 3 -62.84 30.63 -12.34
C SER A 3 -61.99 29.71 -11.44
N ILE A 4 -62.18 28.38 -11.48
CA ILE A 4 -61.46 27.45 -10.59
C ILE A 4 -60.13 26.96 -11.20
N VAL A 5 -59.98 26.99 -12.52
CA VAL A 5 -58.79 26.47 -13.23
C VAL A 5 -57.57 27.41 -13.11
N LYS A 6 -57.76 28.70 -12.79
CA LYS A 6 -56.67 29.69 -12.75
C LYS A 6 -55.88 29.74 -11.44
N ARG A 7 -56.33 29.08 -10.36
CA ARG A 7 -55.60 29.08 -9.07
C ARG A 7 -54.57 27.96 -8.92
N TYR A 8 -54.70 26.87 -9.67
CA TYR A 8 -53.76 25.74 -9.60
C TYR A 8 -52.57 25.87 -10.57
N ALA A 9 -52.67 26.73 -11.59
CA ALA A 9 -51.60 26.96 -12.55
C ALA A 9 -50.38 27.73 -11.99
N LYS A 10 -50.52 28.39 -10.82
CA LYS A 10 -49.40 29.11 -10.18
C LYS A 10 -48.62 28.29 -9.15
N LEU A 11 -49.06 27.08 -8.78
CA LEU A 11 -48.32 26.24 -7.83
C LEU A 11 -47.48 25.13 -8.50
N LEU A 12 -47.67 24.88 -9.79
CA LEU A 12 -46.92 23.85 -10.53
C LEU A 12 -45.66 24.35 -11.23
N LEU A 13 -45.27 25.62 -11.05
CA LEU A 13 -44.11 26.21 -11.71
C LEU A 13 -42.93 26.53 -10.77
N ILE A 14 -42.93 25.97 -9.54
CA ILE A 14 -41.82 26.16 -8.58
C ILE A 14 -41.08 24.84 -8.28
N SER A 15 -41.62 23.67 -8.67
CA SER A 15 -40.96 22.38 -8.40
C SER A 15 -40.06 21.88 -9.55
N GLY A 16 -40.00 22.58 -10.68
CA GLY A 16 -39.25 22.16 -11.88
C GLY A 16 -37.82 22.66 -11.99
N THR A 17 -37.42 23.65 -11.18
CA THR A 17 -36.13 24.37 -11.35
C THR A 17 -35.09 24.05 -10.29
N ALA A 18 -35.38 23.17 -9.33
CA ALA A 18 -34.44 22.82 -8.26
C ALA A 18 -33.62 21.53 -8.53
N LEU A 19 -33.90 20.81 -9.62
CA LEU A 19 -33.24 19.53 -9.92
C LEU A 19 -32.06 19.62 -10.90
N ILE A 20 -31.70 20.80 -11.41
CA ILE A 20 -30.60 20.95 -12.37
C ILE A 20 -29.28 21.39 -11.69
N PHE A 21 -29.29 21.77 -10.42
CA PHE A 21 -28.07 22.29 -9.75
C PHE A 21 -27.26 21.25 -8.95
N SER A 22 -27.69 19.98 -8.89
CA SER A 22 -26.98 18.96 -8.10
C SER A 22 -25.89 18.20 -8.87
N GLY A 23 -25.71 18.46 -10.18
CA GLY A 23 -24.87 17.64 -11.05
C GLY A 23 -23.39 18.05 -11.20
N SER A 24 -22.97 19.22 -10.68
CA SER A 24 -21.63 19.76 -11.01
C SER A 24 -20.75 20.09 -9.81
N ALA A 25 -21.12 19.70 -8.59
CA ALA A 25 -20.41 20.13 -7.38
C ALA A 25 -19.27 19.21 -6.89
N PHE A 26 -18.80 18.25 -7.70
CA PHE A 26 -17.67 17.37 -7.33
C PHE A 26 -16.72 17.05 -8.50
N ALA A 27 -16.44 17.99 -9.39
CA ALA A 27 -15.19 17.92 -10.14
C ALA A 27 -14.04 18.31 -9.20
N GLY A 28 -13.73 17.44 -8.22
CA GLY A 28 -12.56 17.60 -7.36
C GLY A 28 -11.31 17.68 -8.22
N LYS A 29 -10.30 18.43 -7.77
CA LYS A 29 -9.01 18.47 -8.47
C LYS A 29 -8.51 17.03 -8.67
N THR A 30 -8.38 16.59 -9.92
CA THR A 30 -7.93 15.23 -10.28
C THR A 30 -6.42 15.11 -10.38
N HIS A 31 -5.69 16.21 -10.19
CA HIS A 31 -4.25 16.29 -10.31
C HIS A 31 -3.67 17.06 -9.12
N LEU A 32 -2.55 16.56 -8.61
CA LEU A 32 -1.73 17.20 -7.59
C LEU A 32 -0.36 17.51 -8.22
N THR A 33 0.14 18.72 -8.01
CA THR A 33 1.53 19.08 -8.34
C THR A 33 2.35 19.05 -7.07
N MET A 34 3.34 18.17 -7.03
CA MET A 34 4.29 18.06 -5.93
C MET A 34 5.62 18.70 -6.35
N GLY A 35 6.11 19.66 -5.56
CA GLY A 35 7.45 20.20 -5.73
C GLY A 35 8.47 19.32 -5.00
N MET A 36 9.47 18.82 -5.71
CA MET A 36 10.52 17.96 -5.14
C MET A 36 11.87 18.68 -5.13
N VAL A 37 12.70 18.36 -4.14
CA VAL A 37 14.05 18.94 -4.02
C VAL A 37 15.02 18.29 -5.00
N LEU A 38 14.89 16.98 -5.22
CA LEU A 38 15.74 16.18 -6.10
C LEU A 38 14.85 15.29 -6.99
N GLU A 39 15.33 15.02 -8.20
CA GLU A 39 14.76 13.98 -9.06
C GLU A 39 15.20 12.60 -8.54
N PRO A 40 14.29 11.61 -8.45
CA PRO A 40 14.68 10.25 -8.10
C PRO A 40 15.53 9.63 -9.23
N PRO A 41 16.65 8.96 -8.92
CA PRO A 41 17.52 8.37 -9.95
C PRO A 41 16.92 7.16 -10.66
N HIS A 42 15.93 6.52 -10.02
CA HIS A 42 15.10 5.42 -10.52
C HIS A 42 13.87 5.30 -9.61
N LEU A 43 12.96 4.36 -9.91
CA LEU A 43 11.70 4.21 -9.17
C LEU A 43 11.61 2.94 -8.30
N ASP A 44 12.69 2.16 -8.18
CA ASP A 44 12.78 1.02 -7.26
C ASP A 44 13.13 1.45 -5.81
N PRO A 45 12.20 1.41 -4.84
CA PRO A 45 12.49 1.75 -3.44
C PRO A 45 13.35 0.68 -2.75
N THR A 46 13.48 -0.51 -3.33
CA THR A 46 14.23 -1.61 -2.74
C THR A 46 15.69 -1.65 -3.17
N ALA A 47 16.17 -0.63 -3.90
CA ALA A 47 17.44 -0.73 -4.61
C ALA A 47 18.24 0.58 -4.76
N GLY A 48 17.90 1.61 -3.98
CA GLY A 48 18.63 2.87 -3.88
C GLY A 48 18.34 3.58 -2.55
N ALA A 49 19.23 4.49 -2.13
CA ALA A 49 19.14 5.19 -0.84
C ALA A 49 18.53 6.60 -0.94
N ALA A 50 18.15 7.04 -2.15
CA ALA A 50 17.67 8.39 -2.37
C ALA A 50 16.23 8.53 -1.84
N ALA A 51 16.03 9.40 -0.85
CA ALA A 51 14.72 9.65 -0.25
C ALA A 51 13.64 10.06 -1.27
N ALA A 52 14.06 10.75 -2.35
CA ALA A 52 13.18 11.13 -3.47
C ALA A 52 12.48 9.93 -4.13
N ILE A 53 13.04 8.71 -4.04
CA ILE A 53 12.40 7.49 -4.55
C ILE A 53 11.12 7.23 -3.76
N ASP A 54 11.24 7.09 -2.43
CA ASP A 54 10.11 6.81 -1.54
C ASP A 54 9.06 7.93 -1.55
N GLU A 55 9.48 9.21 -1.65
CA GLU A 55 8.57 10.35 -1.77
C GLU A 55 7.58 10.21 -2.93
N VAL A 56 8.02 9.60 -4.03
CA VAL A 56 7.19 9.40 -5.23
C VAL A 56 6.41 8.08 -5.15
N VAL A 57 7.08 6.99 -4.77
CA VAL A 57 6.55 5.65 -5.03
C VAL A 57 5.92 4.97 -3.82
N TYR A 58 6.35 5.29 -2.59
CA TYR A 58 5.88 4.60 -1.41
C TYR A 58 4.43 4.99 -1.07
N ALA A 59 3.58 3.99 -0.84
CA ALA A 59 2.15 4.13 -0.55
C ALA A 59 1.31 4.82 -1.64
N ASN A 60 1.88 5.05 -2.83
CA ASN A 60 1.19 5.48 -4.05
C ASN A 60 1.27 4.40 -5.14
N VAL A 61 2.44 3.77 -5.29
CA VAL A 61 2.74 2.74 -6.31
C VAL A 61 3.00 1.38 -5.68
N PHE A 62 3.75 1.36 -4.56
CA PHE A 62 4.13 0.14 -3.85
C PHE A 62 3.56 0.09 -2.44
N GLU A 63 3.33 -1.14 -1.95
CA GLU A 63 2.85 -1.42 -0.59
C GLU A 63 3.72 -2.46 0.11
N GLY A 64 3.88 -2.33 1.43
CA GLY A 64 4.51 -3.32 2.31
C GLY A 64 3.49 -4.24 3.00
N LEU A 65 3.98 -5.15 3.84
CA LEU A 65 3.11 -5.97 4.70
C LEU A 65 2.33 -5.11 5.71
N THR A 66 3.00 -4.07 6.22
CA THR A 66 2.41 -3.09 7.14
C THR A 66 2.58 -1.69 6.59
N ARG A 67 1.99 -0.69 7.25
CA ARG A 67 2.14 0.73 6.93
C ARG A 67 2.33 1.55 8.19
N ILE A 68 3.14 2.60 8.10
CA ILE A 68 3.32 3.54 9.21
C ILE A 68 2.46 4.78 8.96
N ASN A 69 1.70 5.20 9.97
CA ASN A 69 0.93 6.43 9.88
C ASN A 69 1.71 7.63 10.45
N GLN A 70 1.11 8.83 10.35
CA GLN A 70 1.69 10.08 10.86
C GLN A 70 1.98 10.10 12.37
N ASN A 71 1.39 9.18 13.15
CA ASN A 71 1.62 9.03 14.58
C ASN A 71 2.69 7.97 14.89
N ALA A 72 3.40 7.47 13.87
CA ALA A 72 4.34 6.36 13.97
C ALA A 72 3.72 5.02 14.43
N GLU A 73 2.42 4.84 14.20
CA GLU A 73 1.73 3.59 14.50
C GLU A 73 1.83 2.61 13.33
N VAL A 74 2.03 1.33 13.64
CA VAL A 74 2.00 0.25 12.65
C VAL A 74 0.55 -0.13 12.36
N LEU A 75 0.17 -0.03 11.09
CA LEU A 75 -1.15 -0.38 10.57
C LEU A 75 -1.07 -1.58 9.60
N PRO A 76 -2.18 -2.33 9.44
CA PRO A 76 -2.32 -3.31 8.36
C PRO A 76 -2.16 -2.67 6.96
N ALA A 77 -1.49 -3.38 6.05
CA ALA A 77 -1.40 -3.07 4.62
C ALA A 77 -1.69 -4.34 3.82
N LEU A 78 -0.72 -4.91 3.10
CA LEU A 78 -0.90 -6.20 2.42
C LEU A 78 -1.18 -7.36 3.38
N ALA A 79 -0.65 -7.29 4.61
CA ALA A 79 -1.10 -8.14 5.71
C ALA A 79 -2.32 -7.50 6.40
N GLU A 80 -3.41 -8.24 6.52
CA GLU A 80 -4.62 -7.81 7.23
C GLU A 80 -4.46 -7.92 8.76
N SER A 81 -3.62 -8.86 9.21
CA SER A 81 -3.30 -9.08 10.63
C SER A 81 -2.02 -9.89 10.77
N TRP A 82 -1.51 -9.98 12.00
CA TRP A 82 -0.39 -10.84 12.35
C TRP A 82 -0.50 -11.38 13.78
N ASN A 83 0.11 -12.52 14.01
CA ASN A 83 0.35 -13.07 15.34
C ASN A 83 1.86 -13.11 15.63
N ILE A 84 2.23 -12.86 16.88
CA ILE A 84 3.61 -12.93 17.37
C ILE A 84 3.67 -14.06 18.38
N SER A 85 4.60 -14.99 18.21
CA SER A 85 4.84 -16.06 19.18
C SER A 85 5.29 -15.49 20.54
N ALA A 86 5.09 -16.27 21.60
CA ALA A 86 5.40 -15.84 22.97
C ALA A 86 6.89 -15.49 23.20
N ASP A 87 7.80 -16.08 22.42
CA ASP A 87 9.24 -15.78 22.44
C ASP A 87 9.63 -14.55 21.59
N GLY A 88 8.68 -13.96 20.85
CA GLY A 88 8.92 -12.82 19.98
C GLY A 88 9.74 -13.14 18.71
N LEU A 89 9.93 -14.42 18.38
CA LEU A 89 10.78 -14.87 17.27
C LEU A 89 10.01 -15.21 16.00
N THR A 90 8.73 -15.54 16.10
CA THR A 90 7.90 -15.96 14.96
C THR A 90 6.76 -15.00 14.75
N TYR A 91 6.66 -14.49 13.53
CA TYR A 91 5.59 -13.62 13.06
C TYR A 91 4.80 -14.34 11.99
N THR A 92 3.51 -14.53 12.21
CA THR A 92 2.59 -15.13 11.22
C THR A 92 1.67 -14.06 10.69
N PHE A 93 1.87 -13.67 9.43
CA PHE A 93 1.06 -12.69 8.73
C PHE A 93 -0.09 -13.38 7.98
N SER A 94 -1.30 -12.86 8.15
CA SER A 94 -2.44 -13.19 7.28
C SER A 94 -2.52 -12.12 6.19
N LEU A 95 -2.53 -12.55 4.93
CA LEU A 95 -2.48 -11.68 3.76
C LEU A 95 -3.88 -11.40 3.21
N ARG A 96 -4.08 -10.19 2.69
CA ARG A 96 -5.30 -9.83 1.95
C ARG A 96 -5.47 -10.74 0.74
N GLN A 97 -6.73 -11.08 0.45
CA GLN A 97 -7.10 -11.89 -0.71
C GLN A 97 -7.57 -11.00 -1.87
N GLY A 98 -7.37 -11.50 -3.10
CA GLY A 98 -7.84 -10.82 -4.32
C GLY A 98 -7.07 -9.55 -4.69
N VAL A 99 -5.94 -9.28 -4.01
CA VAL A 99 -5.02 -8.21 -4.39
C VAL A 99 -4.33 -8.58 -5.70
N LYS A 100 -4.09 -7.56 -6.52
CA LYS A 100 -3.40 -7.69 -7.80
C LYS A 100 -2.31 -6.64 -7.93
N PHE A 101 -1.25 -7.00 -8.63
CA PHE A 101 -0.28 -6.04 -9.14
C PHE A 101 -0.88 -5.22 -10.29
N HIS A 102 -0.19 -4.14 -10.68
CA HIS A 102 -0.67 -3.19 -11.69
C HIS A 102 -0.81 -3.80 -13.09
N ASP A 103 -0.13 -4.90 -13.38
CA ASP A 103 -0.26 -5.67 -14.62
C ASP A 103 -1.40 -6.71 -14.58
N GLY A 104 -2.08 -6.84 -13.43
CA GLY A 104 -3.19 -7.76 -13.20
C GLY A 104 -2.78 -9.12 -12.64
N ALA A 105 -1.49 -9.40 -12.45
CA ALA A 105 -1.02 -10.60 -11.76
C ALA A 105 -1.57 -10.65 -10.32
N GLY A 106 -1.83 -11.86 -9.81
CA GLY A 106 -2.32 -12.05 -8.45
C GLY A 106 -1.20 -11.91 -7.43
N PHE A 107 -1.50 -11.32 -6.27
CA PHE A 107 -0.60 -11.29 -5.13
C PHE A 107 -0.86 -12.48 -4.19
N ASP A 108 0.21 -13.15 -3.76
CA ASP A 108 0.16 -14.19 -2.72
C ASP A 108 1.42 -14.24 -1.82
N SER A 109 1.47 -15.24 -0.94
CA SER A 109 2.56 -15.45 0.01
C SER A 109 3.93 -15.68 -0.62
N SER A 110 3.98 -16.16 -1.87
CA SER A 110 5.24 -16.38 -2.58
C SER A 110 5.92 -15.06 -2.96
N ASP A 111 5.16 -14.01 -3.24
CA ASP A 111 5.70 -12.66 -3.51
C ASP A 111 6.36 -12.07 -2.27
N VAL A 112 5.77 -12.32 -1.11
CA VAL A 112 6.34 -11.91 0.19
C VAL A 112 7.63 -12.65 0.47
N VAL A 113 7.64 -13.97 0.28
CA VAL A 113 8.86 -14.80 0.43
C VAL A 113 9.96 -14.28 -0.50
N PHE A 114 9.65 -14.11 -1.78
CA PHE A 114 10.57 -13.57 -2.78
C PHE A 114 11.14 -12.22 -2.36
N SER A 115 10.27 -11.27 -1.99
CA SER A 115 10.67 -9.89 -1.68
C SER A 115 11.60 -9.83 -0.46
N LEU A 116 11.25 -10.53 0.62
CA LEU A 116 12.07 -10.55 1.84
C LEU A 116 13.36 -11.34 1.66
N ASP A 117 13.36 -12.42 0.87
CA ASP A 117 14.57 -13.17 0.54
C ASP A 117 15.52 -12.35 -0.35
N ARG A 118 14.98 -11.64 -1.34
CA ARG A 118 15.74 -10.69 -2.17
C ARG A 118 16.36 -9.60 -1.29
N ALA A 119 15.58 -8.98 -0.40
CA ALA A 119 16.03 -7.90 0.47
C ALA A 119 17.15 -8.32 1.44
N ARG A 120 17.09 -9.54 1.99
CA ARG A 120 18.09 -10.06 2.94
C ARG A 120 19.26 -10.80 2.29
N SER A 121 19.22 -11.01 0.97
CA SER A 121 20.25 -11.77 0.24
C SER A 121 21.65 -11.14 0.35
N GLU A 122 22.70 -11.95 0.21
CA GLU A 122 24.08 -11.47 0.25
C GLU A 122 24.35 -10.37 -0.80
N ASN A 123 23.80 -10.54 -2.00
CA ASN A 123 23.92 -9.61 -3.13
C ASN A 123 22.82 -8.53 -3.17
N SER A 124 22.05 -8.38 -2.08
CA SER A 124 20.99 -7.37 -2.01
C SER A 124 21.53 -5.96 -2.24
N THR A 125 20.89 -5.23 -3.14
CA THR A 125 21.16 -3.81 -3.42
C THR A 125 20.33 -2.87 -2.56
N ASN A 126 19.55 -3.42 -1.61
CA ASN A 126 18.67 -2.64 -0.76
C ASN A 126 19.48 -1.76 0.19
N ALA A 127 19.23 -0.45 0.17
CA ALA A 127 19.95 0.52 0.98
C ALA A 127 19.77 0.25 2.48
N GLN A 128 18.61 -0.29 2.86
CA GLN A 128 18.23 -0.65 4.23
C GLN A 128 18.32 -2.16 4.50
N LYS A 129 19.24 -2.88 3.84
CA LYS A 129 19.47 -4.32 4.05
C LYS A 129 19.56 -4.73 5.54
N ALA A 130 20.08 -3.85 6.39
CA ALA A 130 20.19 -4.09 7.84
C ALA A 130 18.84 -4.36 8.53
N LEU A 131 17.73 -3.79 8.04
CA LEU A 131 16.38 -4.00 8.57
C LEU A 131 15.96 -5.47 8.55
N PHE A 132 16.48 -6.24 7.59
CA PHE A 132 16.15 -7.64 7.36
C PHE A 132 17.13 -8.61 8.03
N SER A 133 18.19 -8.10 8.66
CA SER A 133 19.30 -8.92 9.19
C SER A 133 18.91 -9.88 10.33
N ALA A 134 17.78 -9.62 10.99
CA ALA A 134 17.23 -10.49 12.02
C ALA A 134 16.49 -11.71 11.44
N ILE A 135 16.02 -11.63 10.18
CA ILE A 135 15.24 -12.69 9.55
C ILE A 135 16.13 -13.89 9.24
N THR A 136 15.75 -15.06 9.77
CA THR A 136 16.41 -16.35 9.49
C THR A 136 15.64 -17.17 8.47
N ALA A 137 14.31 -17.05 8.43
CA ALA A 137 13.47 -17.76 7.48
C ALA A 137 12.21 -16.96 7.15
N VAL A 138 11.75 -17.10 5.90
CA VAL A 138 10.44 -16.64 5.42
C VAL A 138 9.81 -17.82 4.72
N LYS A 139 8.60 -18.22 5.13
CA LYS A 139 7.93 -19.40 4.59
C LYS A 139 6.48 -19.09 4.28
N ALA A 140 6.04 -19.48 3.09
CA ALA A 140 4.64 -19.54 2.74
C ALA A 140 3.97 -20.73 3.47
N GLN A 141 2.79 -20.51 4.03
CA GLN A 141 1.93 -21.55 4.58
C GLN A 141 0.57 -21.50 3.89
N GLY A 142 0.56 -21.94 2.63
CA GLY A 142 -0.55 -21.67 1.71
C GLY A 142 -0.49 -20.27 1.11
N ALA A 143 -1.46 -19.91 0.28
CA ALA A 143 -1.42 -18.69 -0.53
C ALA A 143 -1.54 -17.37 0.28
N ASN A 144 -2.18 -17.40 1.45
CA ASN A 144 -2.51 -16.17 2.19
C ASN A 144 -1.89 -16.11 3.59
N THR A 145 -0.87 -16.93 3.86
CA THR A 145 -0.19 -16.93 5.15
C THR A 145 1.31 -16.96 4.94
N VAL A 146 2.03 -16.07 5.63
CA VAL A 146 3.49 -16.02 5.63
C VAL A 146 3.99 -16.11 7.07
N VAL A 147 4.95 -17.00 7.30
CA VAL A 147 5.65 -17.14 8.58
C VAL A 147 7.06 -16.61 8.43
N VAL A 148 7.39 -15.58 9.22
CA VAL A 148 8.74 -15.03 9.34
C VAL A 148 9.34 -15.46 10.68
N THR A 149 10.55 -16.01 10.65
CA THR A 149 11.32 -16.36 11.84
C THR A 149 12.51 -15.43 11.99
N LEU A 150 12.75 -14.96 13.21
CA LEU A 150 13.86 -14.08 13.58
C LEU A 150 14.89 -14.85 14.42
N LYS A 151 16.16 -14.42 14.36
CA LYS A 151 17.25 -14.93 15.21
C LYS A 151 17.21 -14.40 16.64
N SER A 152 16.56 -13.26 16.84
CA SER A 152 16.45 -12.57 18.13
C SER A 152 15.20 -11.69 18.14
N PRO A 153 14.58 -11.47 19.33
CA PRO A 153 13.45 -10.57 19.44
C PRO A 153 13.85 -9.18 18.92
N THR A 154 13.05 -8.64 18.00
CA THR A 154 13.31 -7.37 17.31
C THR A 154 12.07 -6.50 17.42
N GLY A 155 12.05 -5.58 18.40
CA GLY A 155 10.83 -4.84 18.76
C GLY A 155 10.29 -3.93 17.66
N ASN A 156 11.15 -3.46 16.75
CA ASN A 156 10.77 -2.66 15.58
C ASN A 156 10.48 -3.49 14.32
N PHE A 157 10.44 -4.83 14.40
CA PHE A 157 10.32 -5.66 13.20
C PHE A 157 9.10 -5.31 12.35
N LEU A 158 7.93 -5.19 12.96
CA LEU A 158 6.71 -4.79 12.28
C LEU A 158 6.81 -3.37 11.69
N PHE A 159 7.46 -2.45 12.41
CA PHE A 159 7.67 -1.10 11.91
C PHE A 159 8.55 -1.09 10.66
N ASN A 160 9.61 -1.90 10.65
CA ASN A 160 10.51 -2.04 9.50
C ASN A 160 9.78 -2.61 8.27
N MET A 161 8.80 -3.50 8.46
CA MET A 161 7.95 -4.02 7.36
C MET A 161 6.96 -2.98 6.81
N GLY A 162 6.97 -1.77 7.36
CA GLY A 162 6.22 -0.61 6.87
C GLY A 162 7.10 0.44 6.21
N TRP A 163 8.37 0.17 5.95
CA TRP A 163 9.25 1.08 5.20
C TRP A 163 9.14 0.85 3.68
N GLY A 164 9.49 1.88 2.90
CA GLY A 164 9.55 1.80 1.43
C GLY A 164 10.52 0.72 0.94
N ASP A 165 11.65 0.56 1.61
CA ASP A 165 12.61 -0.51 1.32
C ASP A 165 12.07 -1.93 1.55
N ALA A 166 10.95 -2.08 2.26
CA ALA A 166 10.32 -3.36 2.61
C ALA A 166 9.03 -3.64 1.82
N VAL A 167 8.77 -2.91 0.73
CA VAL A 167 7.61 -3.16 -0.14
C VAL A 167 7.67 -4.54 -0.79
N ILE A 168 6.50 -5.07 -1.13
CA ILE A 168 6.37 -6.35 -1.83
C ILE A 168 6.31 -6.11 -3.34
N VAL A 169 7.10 -6.87 -4.08
CA VAL A 169 7.26 -6.76 -5.53
C VAL A 169 6.95 -8.10 -6.18
N ASP A 170 6.42 -8.05 -7.41
CA ASP A 170 6.29 -9.22 -8.25
C ASP A 170 7.67 -9.66 -8.75
N SER A 171 7.99 -10.94 -8.56
CA SER A 171 9.21 -11.55 -9.09
C SER A 171 9.39 -11.40 -10.60
N ALA A 172 8.29 -11.31 -11.36
CA ALA A 172 8.31 -11.16 -12.81
C ALA A 172 8.85 -9.80 -13.28
N SER A 173 8.63 -8.73 -12.50
CA SER A 173 9.03 -7.36 -12.87
C SER A 173 10.12 -6.76 -12.00
N ALA A 174 10.41 -7.35 -10.83
CA ALA A 174 11.36 -6.79 -9.85
C ALA A 174 12.77 -6.53 -10.41
N GLY A 175 13.20 -7.31 -11.41
CA GLY A 175 14.50 -7.14 -12.07
C GLY A 175 14.62 -5.88 -12.95
N SER A 176 13.48 -5.30 -13.35
CA SER A 176 13.39 -4.14 -14.26
C SER A 176 12.85 -2.87 -13.59
N ASN A 177 12.73 -2.84 -12.26
CA ASN A 177 12.23 -1.65 -11.55
C ASN A 177 13.24 -0.48 -11.53
N LYS A 178 14.51 -0.75 -11.89
CA LYS A 178 15.59 0.25 -11.98
C LYS A 178 15.65 0.92 -13.34
#